data_AF-A0A928KXG2-F1
#
_entry.id   AF-A0A928KXG2-F1
#
_cell.length_a   1.000
_cell.length_b   1.000
_cell.length_c   1.000
_cell.angle_alpha   90.00
_cell.angle_beta   90.00
_cell.angle_gamma   90.00
#
_symmetry.space_group_name_H-M   'P 1'
#
loop_
_entity.id
_entity.type
_entity.pdbx_description
1 polymer ?
#
loop_
_entity_poly.entity_id
_entity_poly.type
_entity_poly.pdbx_seq_one_letter_code
_entity_poly.pdbx_strand_id
1 'polypeptide(L)'
;MLTLNDIINVSFRKSNFSGYRTEDVDVFIDQVKDSYDQLLKKTMEQTEAYETLANEKKELEKKLSVLAEKIEDYRQEESEIKNALVSAQKLGESSVREARHKAEIILKDANLKAERILSTAKADVVEQQRELDELKKKVIDFRTKLLAIYKEHLTLIDAIPSRKEEFEQEGGHAAAEPEKEQEEPERQSHYMPEEPPVPAEPEPEYTPELEKDDFSVDAAVFDSQSPSRDLRYDVLKFDELDESGEE
;
A
#
# COMPACT_ATOMS: atom_id res chain seq x y z
N MET A 1 35.51 73.97 -10.60
CA MET A 1 35.18 73.97 -12.03
C MET A 1 34.52 75.27 -12.41
N LEU A 2 35.11 76.01 -13.34
CA LEU A 2 34.39 77.04 -14.07
C LEU A 2 33.31 76.41 -14.93
N THR A 3 32.14 77.00 -14.91
CA THR A 3 31.09 76.68 -15.87
C THR A 3 31.32 77.45 -17.17
N LEU A 4 30.65 77.04 -18.24
CA LEU A 4 30.73 77.75 -19.52
C LEU A 4 30.30 79.23 -19.38
N ASN A 5 29.34 79.51 -18.50
CA ASN A 5 28.87 80.87 -18.20
C ASN A 5 29.92 81.69 -17.44
N ASP A 6 30.74 81.08 -16.59
CA ASP A 6 31.82 81.76 -15.88
C ASP A 6 32.96 82.16 -16.83
N ILE A 7 33.20 81.33 -17.86
CA ILE A 7 34.20 81.59 -18.90
C ILE A 7 33.72 82.72 -19.83
N ILE A 8 32.44 82.74 -20.19
CA ILE A 8 31.85 83.74 -21.11
C ILE A 8 31.82 85.14 -20.48
N ASN A 9 31.59 85.24 -19.16
CA ASN A 9 31.39 86.52 -18.47
C ASN A 9 32.66 87.06 -17.78
N VAL A 10 33.83 86.47 -18.04
CA VAL A 10 35.08 86.92 -17.40
C VAL A 10 35.50 88.30 -17.93
N SER A 11 35.89 89.21 -17.03
CA SER A 11 36.43 90.52 -17.38
C SER A 11 37.74 90.80 -16.65
N PHE A 12 38.77 91.22 -17.37
CA PHE A 12 40.10 91.47 -16.80
C PHE A 12 40.32 92.95 -16.49
N ARG A 13 41.05 93.25 -15.41
CA ARG A 13 41.39 94.64 -15.05
C ARG A 13 42.40 95.21 -16.06
N LYS A 14 42.22 96.47 -16.46
CA LYS A 14 43.14 97.17 -17.37
C LYS A 14 44.43 97.57 -16.62
N SER A 15 45.57 97.35 -17.26
CA SER A 15 46.88 97.77 -16.76
C SER A 15 47.11 99.28 -17.00
N ASN A 16 47.87 99.94 -16.12
CA ASN A 16 48.12 101.39 -16.12
C ASN A 16 48.84 101.91 -17.39
N PHE A 17 49.40 101.02 -18.21
CA PHE A 17 50.16 101.37 -19.42
C PHE A 17 49.60 100.72 -20.71
N SER A 18 48.27 100.53 -20.78
CA SER A 18 47.56 99.77 -21.85
C SER A 18 47.64 98.26 -21.66
N GLY A 19 46.58 97.56 -22.11
CA GLY A 19 46.42 96.11 -21.99
C GLY A 19 45.66 95.65 -20.74
N TYR A 20 45.48 94.34 -20.62
CA TYR A 20 44.96 93.67 -19.42
C TYR A 20 46.12 93.28 -18.49
N ARG A 21 45.84 93.13 -17.19
CA ARG A 21 46.82 92.61 -16.24
C ARG A 21 47.11 91.14 -16.57
N THR A 22 48.35 90.84 -16.91
CA THR A 22 48.80 89.48 -17.25
C THR A 22 48.55 88.51 -16.10
N GLU A 23 48.79 88.95 -14.86
CA GLU A 23 48.53 88.18 -13.64
C GLU A 23 47.07 87.67 -13.52
N ASP A 24 46.09 88.52 -13.83
CA ASP A 24 44.66 88.15 -13.72
C ASP A 24 44.24 87.19 -14.86
N VAL A 25 44.90 87.30 -16.02
CA VAL A 25 44.70 86.41 -17.18
C VAL A 25 45.34 85.04 -16.94
N ASP A 26 46.56 85.01 -16.42
CA ASP A 26 47.29 83.78 -16.12
C ASP A 26 46.57 82.95 -15.05
N VAL A 27 46.08 83.59 -13.97
CA VAL A 27 45.27 82.92 -12.94
C VAL A 27 43.98 82.32 -13.52
N PHE A 28 43.33 83.02 -14.46
CA PHE A 28 42.14 82.50 -15.11
C PHE A 28 42.46 81.32 -16.04
N ILE A 29 43.56 81.38 -16.79
CA ILE A 29 44.02 80.27 -17.64
C ILE A 29 44.32 79.03 -16.80
N ASP A 30 44.98 79.19 -15.65
CA ASP A 30 45.23 78.09 -14.70
C ASP A 30 43.92 77.50 -14.18
N GLN A 31 42.94 78.34 -13.82
CA GLN A 31 41.63 77.86 -13.38
C GLN A 31 40.82 77.13 -14.48
N VAL A 32 40.92 77.59 -15.74
CA VAL A 32 40.30 76.91 -16.89
C VAL A 32 40.98 75.56 -17.13
N LYS A 33 42.30 75.50 -17.05
CA LYS A 33 43.08 74.26 -17.18
C LYS A 33 42.69 73.27 -16.09
N ASP A 34 42.69 73.69 -14.82
CA ASP A 34 42.28 72.85 -13.69
C ASP A 34 40.83 72.35 -13.85
N SER A 35 39.93 73.20 -14.34
CA SER A 35 38.53 72.83 -14.57
C SER A 35 38.38 71.80 -15.70
N TYR A 36 39.19 71.93 -16.76
CA TYR A 36 39.23 70.98 -17.87
C TYR A 36 39.86 69.64 -17.45
N ASP A 37 40.95 69.66 -16.68
CA ASP A 37 41.59 68.46 -16.13
C ASP A 37 40.63 67.71 -15.20
N GLN A 38 39.89 68.43 -14.35
CA GLN A 38 38.84 67.84 -13.51
C GLN A 38 37.68 67.25 -14.36
N LEU A 39 37.32 67.89 -15.48
CA LEU A 39 36.26 67.40 -16.37
C LEU A 39 36.69 66.10 -17.04
N LEU A 40 37.91 66.07 -17.59
CA LEU A 40 38.50 64.86 -18.17
C LEU A 40 38.52 63.72 -17.15
N LYS A 41 39.01 63.97 -15.94
CA LYS A 41 39.02 62.98 -14.86
C LYS A 41 37.62 62.44 -14.55
N LYS A 42 36.63 63.34 -14.40
CA LYS A 42 35.24 62.93 -14.16
C LYS A 42 34.65 62.12 -15.31
N THR A 43 34.95 62.47 -16.56
CA THR A 43 34.46 61.70 -17.72
C THR A 43 35.09 60.30 -17.79
N MET A 44 36.37 60.16 -17.43
CA MET A 44 37.03 58.86 -17.34
C MET A 44 36.41 58.00 -16.23
N GLU A 45 36.27 58.54 -15.02
CA GLU A 45 35.62 57.86 -13.88
C GLU A 45 34.17 57.46 -14.21
N GLN A 46 33.40 58.34 -14.88
CA GLN A 46 32.05 58.02 -15.32
C GLN A 46 32.04 56.87 -16.33
N THR A 47 32.98 56.87 -17.29
CA THR A 47 33.07 55.81 -18.31
C THR A 47 33.37 54.47 -17.65
N GLU A 48 34.32 54.42 -16.72
CA GLU A 48 34.62 53.22 -15.93
C GLU A 48 33.40 52.73 -15.14
N ALA A 49 32.67 53.63 -14.48
CA ALA A 49 31.44 53.28 -13.75
C ALA A 49 30.31 52.77 -14.66
N TYR A 50 30.20 53.29 -15.89
CA TYR A 50 29.24 52.77 -16.87
C TYR A 50 29.62 51.38 -17.35
N GLU A 51 30.91 51.10 -17.53
CA GLU A 51 31.40 49.77 -17.93
C GLU A 51 31.16 48.73 -16.83
N THR A 52 31.43 49.07 -15.56
CA THR A 52 31.15 48.16 -14.43
C THR A 52 29.65 47.88 -14.31
N LEU A 53 28.81 48.91 -14.39
CA LEU A 53 27.35 48.75 -14.33
C LEU A 53 26.81 47.92 -15.51
N ALA A 54 27.37 48.09 -16.71
CA ALA A 54 27.01 47.29 -17.87
C ALA A 54 27.35 45.80 -17.69
N ASN A 55 28.51 45.51 -17.08
CA ASN A 55 28.90 44.15 -16.76
C ASN A 55 27.99 43.51 -15.70
N GLU A 56 27.68 44.24 -14.62
CA GLU A 56 26.75 43.78 -13.59
C GLU A 56 25.35 43.51 -14.16
N LYS A 57 24.85 44.42 -15.02
CA LYS A 57 23.56 44.22 -15.71
C LYS A 57 23.57 42.94 -16.53
N LYS A 58 24.63 42.69 -17.29
CA LYS A 58 24.79 41.47 -18.09
C LYS A 58 24.84 40.21 -17.23
N GLU A 59 25.49 40.26 -16.07
CA GLU A 59 25.50 39.15 -15.13
C GLU A 59 24.12 38.88 -14.52
N LEU A 60 23.38 39.93 -14.17
CA LEU A 60 22.02 39.82 -13.67
C LEU A 60 21.07 39.25 -14.73
N GLU A 61 21.18 39.70 -15.98
CA GLU A 61 20.41 39.15 -17.11
C GLU A 61 20.68 37.65 -17.31
N LYS A 62 21.94 37.21 -17.19
CA LYS A 62 22.29 35.78 -17.22
C LYS A 62 21.66 35.00 -16.06
N LYS A 63 21.75 35.52 -14.84
CA LYS A 63 21.14 34.88 -13.65
C LYS A 63 19.63 34.76 -13.81
N LEU A 64 18.98 35.79 -14.36
CA LEU A 64 17.54 35.80 -14.62
C LEU A 64 17.18 34.74 -15.67
N SER A 65 17.97 34.62 -16.74
CA SER A 65 17.79 33.57 -17.76
C SER A 65 17.86 32.17 -17.16
N VAL A 66 18.90 31.88 -16.37
CA VAL A 66 19.07 30.56 -15.73
C VAL A 66 17.93 30.27 -14.75
N LEU A 67 17.49 31.28 -14.00
CA LEU A 67 16.40 31.10 -13.06
C LEU A 67 15.07 30.86 -13.77
N ALA A 68 14.83 31.53 -14.90
CA ALA A 68 13.65 31.30 -15.73
C ALA A 68 13.64 29.89 -16.33
N GLU A 69 14.79 29.40 -16.81
CA GLU A 69 14.95 28.02 -17.31
C GLU A 69 14.64 26.99 -16.21
N LYS A 70 15.22 27.14 -15.01
CA LYS A 70 14.93 26.27 -13.88
C LYS A 70 13.46 26.26 -13.46
N ILE A 71 12.77 27.40 -13.55
CA ILE A 71 11.34 27.47 -13.25
C ILE A 71 10.55 26.63 -14.25
N GLU A 72 10.94 26.65 -15.53
CA GLU A 72 10.27 25.84 -16.55
C GLU A 72 10.57 24.34 -16.35
N ASP A 73 11.81 23.97 -16.01
CA ASP A 73 12.17 22.59 -15.65
C ASP A 73 11.32 22.08 -14.48
N TYR A 74 11.21 22.85 -13.39
CA TYR A 74 10.38 22.48 -12.24
C TYR A 74 8.89 22.36 -12.59
N ARG A 75 8.38 23.19 -13.51
CA ARG A 75 7.00 23.07 -13.99
C ARG A 75 6.79 21.80 -14.82
N GLN A 76 7.77 21.43 -15.63
CA GLN A 76 7.74 20.18 -16.38
C GLN A 76 7.79 18.97 -15.44
N GLU A 77 8.70 18.97 -14.47
CA GLU A 77 8.81 17.92 -13.45
C GLU A 77 7.51 17.79 -12.64
N GLU A 78 6.90 18.91 -12.23
CA GLU A 78 5.61 18.91 -11.53
C GLU A 78 4.51 18.23 -12.37
N SER A 79 4.47 18.52 -13.67
CA SER A 79 3.53 17.89 -14.60
C SER A 79 3.79 16.38 -14.72
N GLU A 80 5.04 15.96 -14.81
CA GLU A 80 5.44 14.55 -14.88
C GLU A 80 5.05 13.80 -13.60
N ILE A 81 5.34 14.38 -12.42
CA ILE A 81 4.95 13.83 -11.12
C ILE A 81 3.43 13.70 -11.02
N LYS A 82 2.69 14.73 -11.46
CA LYS A 82 1.22 14.69 -11.47
C LYS A 82 0.69 13.57 -12.36
N ASN A 83 1.28 13.38 -13.54
CA ASN A 83 0.92 12.30 -14.46
C ASN A 83 1.26 10.92 -13.88
N ALA A 84 2.42 10.78 -13.24
CA ALA A 84 2.82 9.57 -12.54
C ALA A 84 1.85 9.24 -11.39
N LEU A 85 1.43 10.24 -10.61
CA LEU A 85 0.48 10.08 -9.51
C LEU A 85 -0.88 9.60 -10.01
N VAL A 86 -1.41 10.21 -11.08
CA VAL A 86 -2.67 9.77 -11.70
C VAL A 86 -2.56 8.35 -12.23
N SER A 87 -1.43 7.99 -12.85
CA SER A 87 -1.17 6.64 -13.34
C SER A 87 -1.09 5.62 -12.21
N ALA A 88 -0.42 5.95 -11.12
CA ALA A 88 -0.33 5.14 -9.91
C ALA A 88 -1.69 4.95 -9.25
N GLN A 89 -2.51 6.01 -9.16
CA GLN A 89 -3.88 5.91 -8.65
C GLN A 89 -4.72 4.97 -9.52
N LYS A 90 -4.68 5.15 -10.86
CA LYS A 90 -5.42 4.29 -11.79
C LYS A 90 -4.98 2.82 -11.69
N LEU A 91 -3.68 2.58 -11.54
CA LEU A 91 -3.13 1.24 -11.34
C LEU A 91 -3.60 0.65 -10.01
N GLY A 92 -3.57 1.42 -8.93
CA GLY A 92 -4.08 1.02 -7.62
C GLY A 92 -5.56 0.67 -7.66
N GLU A 93 -6.39 1.52 -8.28
CA GLU A 93 -7.82 1.26 -8.46
C GLU A 93 -8.08 0.01 -9.31
N SER A 94 -7.32 -0.19 -10.40
CA SER A 94 -7.42 -1.37 -11.25
C SER A 94 -7.03 -2.64 -10.49
N SER A 95 -5.94 -2.59 -9.72
CA SER A 95 -5.46 -3.71 -8.90
C SER A 95 -6.48 -4.09 -7.82
N VAL A 96 -7.04 -3.11 -7.11
CA VAL A 96 -8.09 -3.34 -6.11
C VAL A 96 -9.35 -3.93 -6.76
N ARG A 97 -9.75 -3.41 -7.94
CA ARG A 97 -10.91 -3.93 -8.68
C ARG A 97 -10.68 -5.37 -9.11
N GLU A 98 -9.51 -5.69 -9.66
CA GLU A 98 -9.15 -7.05 -10.08
C GLU A 98 -9.12 -8.02 -8.90
N ALA A 99 -8.50 -7.61 -7.77
CA ALA A 99 -8.47 -8.41 -6.56
C ALA A 99 -9.89 -8.69 -6.01
N ARG A 100 -10.76 -7.67 -5.99
CA ARG A 100 -12.17 -7.83 -5.58
C ARG A 100 -12.92 -8.77 -6.52
N HIS A 101 -12.70 -8.65 -7.83
CA HIS A 101 -13.33 -9.53 -8.81
C HIS A 101 -12.88 -10.99 -8.65
N LYS A 102 -11.57 -11.23 -8.47
CA LYS A 102 -11.03 -12.57 -8.18
C LYS A 102 -11.60 -13.13 -6.89
N ALA A 103 -11.68 -12.32 -5.83
CA ALA A 103 -12.28 -12.73 -4.56
C ALA A 103 -13.76 -13.12 -4.73
N GLU A 104 -14.52 -12.34 -5.50
CA GLU A 104 -15.93 -12.66 -5.79
C GLU A 104 -16.07 -13.98 -6.55
N ILE A 105 -15.20 -14.25 -7.53
CA ILE A 105 -15.18 -15.53 -8.26
C ILE A 105 -14.88 -16.69 -7.31
N ILE A 106 -13.86 -16.55 -6.45
CA ILE A 106 -13.49 -17.58 -5.47
C ILE A 106 -14.65 -17.86 -4.52
N LEU A 107 -15.31 -16.82 -4.01
CA LEU A 107 -16.47 -16.98 -3.13
C LEU A 107 -17.64 -17.68 -3.84
N LYS A 108 -17.93 -17.31 -5.08
CA LYS A 108 -18.98 -17.97 -5.87
C LYS A 108 -18.66 -19.44 -6.13
N ASP A 109 -17.43 -19.75 -6.52
CA ASP A 109 -17.00 -21.14 -6.75
C ASP A 109 -17.05 -21.97 -5.46
N ALA A 110 -16.58 -21.41 -4.34
CA ALA A 110 -16.66 -22.05 -3.03
C ALA A 110 -18.12 -22.32 -2.61
N ASN A 111 -19.02 -21.35 -2.81
CA ASN A 111 -20.44 -21.52 -2.52
C ASN A 111 -21.08 -22.60 -3.40
N LEU A 112 -20.80 -22.61 -4.71
CA LEU A 112 -21.31 -23.63 -5.62
C LEU A 112 -20.79 -25.04 -5.26
N LYS A 113 -19.53 -25.16 -4.86
CA LYS A 113 -18.95 -26.42 -4.37
C LYS A 113 -19.63 -26.87 -3.07
N ALA A 114 -19.83 -25.96 -2.12
CA ALA A 114 -20.51 -26.25 -0.86
C ALA A 114 -21.96 -26.68 -1.09
N GLU A 115 -22.71 -26.00 -1.96
CA GLU A 115 -24.07 -26.36 -2.33
C GLU A 115 -24.13 -27.75 -2.99
N ARG A 116 -23.18 -28.07 -3.88
CA ARG A 116 -23.08 -29.41 -4.47
C ARG A 116 -22.84 -30.48 -3.42
N ILE A 117 -21.88 -30.27 -2.52
CA ILE A 117 -21.58 -31.23 -1.43
C ILE A 117 -22.82 -31.43 -0.55
N LEU A 118 -23.50 -30.35 -0.16
CA LEU A 118 -24.74 -30.43 0.63
C LEU A 118 -25.85 -31.17 -0.12
N SER A 119 -26.00 -30.94 -1.43
CA SER A 119 -26.99 -31.64 -2.23
C SER A 119 -26.70 -33.13 -2.32
N THR A 120 -25.44 -33.51 -2.57
CA THR A 120 -25.03 -34.93 -2.62
C THR A 120 -25.22 -35.59 -1.26
N ALA A 121 -24.74 -34.98 -0.17
CA ALA A 121 -24.91 -35.53 1.18
C ALA A 121 -26.39 -35.71 1.55
N LYS A 122 -27.27 -34.77 1.15
CA LYS A 122 -28.72 -34.93 1.36
C LYS A 122 -29.29 -36.09 0.55
N ALA A 123 -28.85 -36.28 -0.69
CA ALA A 123 -29.26 -37.41 -1.51
C ALA A 123 -28.81 -38.75 -0.89
N ASP A 124 -27.56 -38.83 -0.45
CA ASP A 124 -26.99 -40.01 0.20
C ASP A 124 -27.76 -40.37 1.49
N VAL A 125 -28.12 -39.37 2.30
CA VAL A 125 -28.92 -39.59 3.52
C VAL A 125 -30.31 -40.16 3.18
N VAL A 126 -30.96 -39.65 2.13
CA VAL A 126 -32.27 -40.17 1.69
C VAL A 126 -32.13 -41.62 1.18
N GLU A 127 -31.08 -41.91 0.43
CA GLU A 127 -30.79 -43.26 -0.05
C GLU A 127 -30.52 -44.23 1.10
N GLN A 128 -29.63 -43.88 2.03
CA GLN A 128 -29.33 -44.68 3.21
C GLN A 128 -30.57 -44.90 4.08
N GLN A 129 -31.42 -43.88 4.25
CA GLN A 129 -32.67 -44.02 4.99
C GLN A 129 -33.62 -45.02 4.31
N ARG A 130 -33.70 -45.00 2.96
CA ARG A 130 -34.49 -45.97 2.19
C ARG A 130 -33.95 -47.39 2.38
N GLU A 131 -32.65 -47.58 2.29
CA GLU A 131 -32.01 -48.89 2.51
C GLU A 131 -32.24 -49.42 3.93
N LEU A 132 -32.14 -48.54 4.92
CA LEU A 132 -32.41 -48.88 6.32
C LEU A 132 -33.86 -49.35 6.49
N ASP A 133 -34.82 -48.63 5.90
CA ASP A 133 -36.24 -48.98 6.01
C ASP A 133 -36.57 -50.28 5.25
N GLU A 134 -35.90 -50.55 4.12
CA GLU A 134 -35.96 -51.85 3.45
C GLU A 134 -35.37 -52.98 4.29
N LEU A 135 -34.22 -52.76 4.94
CA LEU A 135 -33.59 -53.74 5.83
C LEU A 135 -34.49 -54.04 7.03
N LYS A 136 -35.08 -53.01 7.66
CA LYS A 136 -36.06 -53.18 8.74
C LYS A 136 -37.23 -54.04 8.30
N LYS A 137 -37.78 -53.82 7.10
CA LYS A 137 -38.85 -54.67 6.54
C LYS A 137 -38.39 -56.11 6.40
N LYS A 138 -37.20 -56.35 5.82
CA LYS A 138 -36.62 -57.70 5.69
C LYS A 138 -36.44 -58.39 7.06
N VAL A 139 -36.02 -57.65 8.09
CA VAL A 139 -35.88 -58.17 9.47
C VAL A 139 -37.25 -58.54 10.06
N ILE A 140 -38.27 -57.71 9.87
CA ILE A 140 -39.64 -57.99 10.32
C ILE A 140 -40.19 -59.22 9.60
N ASP A 141 -39.99 -59.33 8.29
CA ASP A 141 -40.41 -60.48 7.49
C ASP A 141 -39.70 -61.76 7.94
N PHE A 142 -38.39 -61.69 8.19
CA PHE A 142 -37.61 -62.82 8.73
C PHE A 142 -38.12 -63.25 10.10
N ARG A 143 -38.34 -62.30 11.03
CA ARG A 143 -38.90 -62.57 12.35
C ARG A 143 -40.27 -63.23 12.25
N THR A 144 -41.13 -62.76 11.37
CA THR A 144 -42.47 -63.30 11.16
C THR A 144 -42.42 -64.73 10.62
N LYS A 145 -41.56 -64.99 9.63
CA LYS A 145 -41.31 -66.34 9.08
C LYS A 145 -40.79 -67.29 10.16
N LEU A 146 -39.82 -66.85 10.96
CA LEU A 146 -39.24 -67.66 12.03
C LEU A 146 -40.27 -68.01 13.12
N LEU A 147 -41.09 -67.03 13.53
CA LEU A 147 -42.20 -67.28 14.46
C LEU A 147 -43.26 -68.23 13.88
N ALA A 148 -43.53 -68.17 12.59
CA ALA A 148 -44.46 -69.10 11.94
C ALA A 148 -43.92 -70.54 11.98
N ILE A 149 -42.64 -70.75 11.65
CA ILE A 149 -41.99 -72.06 11.73
C ILE A 149 -42.03 -72.60 13.16
N TYR A 150 -41.72 -71.78 14.17
CA TYR A 150 -41.79 -72.22 15.57
C TYR A 150 -43.21 -72.59 16.01
N LYS A 151 -44.22 -71.85 15.57
CA LYS A 151 -45.63 -72.21 15.84
C LYS A 151 -45.99 -73.54 15.18
N GLU A 152 -45.58 -73.76 13.95
CA GLU A 152 -45.78 -75.04 13.24
C GLU A 152 -45.11 -76.19 14.00
N HIS A 153 -43.85 -76.03 14.41
CA HIS A 153 -43.16 -77.03 15.23
C HIS A 153 -43.87 -77.31 16.56
N LEU A 154 -44.36 -76.27 17.26
CA LEU A 154 -45.13 -76.44 18.50
C LEU A 154 -46.43 -77.23 18.25
N THR A 155 -47.16 -76.94 17.17
CA THR A 155 -48.37 -77.69 16.84
C THR A 155 -48.09 -79.15 16.51
N LEU A 156 -46.96 -79.45 15.87
CA LEU A 156 -46.52 -80.82 15.61
C LEU A 156 -46.16 -81.56 16.91
N ILE A 157 -45.50 -80.87 17.85
CA ILE A 157 -45.17 -81.44 19.17
C ILE A 157 -46.45 -81.73 19.97
N ASP A 158 -47.40 -80.80 20.02
CA ASP A 158 -48.68 -81.00 20.71
C ASP A 158 -49.53 -82.13 20.10
N ALA A 159 -49.37 -82.37 18.78
CA ALA A 159 -50.04 -83.46 18.08
C ALA A 159 -49.41 -84.84 18.33
N ILE A 160 -48.22 -84.91 18.91
CA ILE A 160 -47.65 -86.18 19.39
C ILE A 160 -48.41 -86.56 20.66
N PRO A 161 -49.08 -87.72 20.71
CA PRO A 161 -49.77 -88.17 21.90
C PRO A 161 -48.77 -88.28 23.06
N SER A 162 -48.79 -87.30 23.96
CA SER A 162 -47.99 -87.33 25.17
C SER A 162 -48.58 -88.37 26.10
N ARG A 163 -48.02 -89.57 26.07
CA ARG A 163 -48.10 -90.50 27.21
C ARG A 163 -47.46 -89.73 28.37
N LYS A 164 -48.27 -89.28 29.35
CA LYS A 164 -47.75 -88.88 30.64
C LYS A 164 -47.04 -90.09 31.24
N GLU A 165 -45.76 -90.23 30.97
CA GLU A 165 -44.89 -91.06 31.79
C GLU A 165 -44.40 -90.16 32.90
N GLU A 166 -45.01 -90.34 34.07
CA GLU A 166 -44.43 -89.93 35.34
C GLU A 166 -43.07 -90.65 35.45
N PHE A 167 -41.99 -89.95 35.13
CA PHE A 167 -40.66 -90.38 35.52
C PHE A 167 -40.29 -89.66 36.81
N GLU A 168 -40.66 -90.28 37.93
CA GLU A 168 -39.98 -90.06 39.19
C GLU A 168 -38.65 -90.83 39.22
N GLN A 169 -37.60 -90.03 39.41
CA GLN A 169 -36.39 -90.28 40.21
C GLN A 169 -35.24 -91.18 39.72
N GLU A 170 -34.08 -90.51 39.79
CA GLU A 170 -32.79 -90.96 40.33
C GLU A 170 -31.82 -91.80 39.48
N GLY A 171 -30.59 -91.27 39.36
CA GLY A 171 -29.38 -92.10 39.41
C GLY A 171 -28.38 -91.95 38.26
N GLY A 172 -27.43 -91.02 38.43
CA GLY A 172 -25.98 -91.29 38.33
C GLY A 172 -25.34 -91.72 36.99
N HIS A 173 -24.42 -90.85 36.52
CA HIS A 173 -23.12 -91.14 35.85
C HIS A 173 -23.15 -91.95 34.53
N ALA A 174 -22.42 -91.63 33.46
CA ALA A 174 -21.30 -90.73 33.22
C ALA A 174 -21.06 -90.60 31.70
N ALA A 175 -20.16 -89.67 31.36
CA ALA A 175 -19.33 -89.59 30.15
C ALA A 175 -19.93 -88.85 28.94
N ALA A 176 -19.54 -87.57 28.81
CA ALA A 176 -18.55 -87.14 27.82
C ALA A 176 -18.30 -85.62 27.93
N GLU A 177 -17.08 -85.22 28.27
CA GLU A 177 -16.47 -83.99 27.72
C GLU A 177 -16.01 -84.28 26.28
N PRO A 178 -15.70 -83.28 25.43
CA PRO A 178 -15.73 -81.81 25.61
C PRO A 178 -16.82 -81.20 24.68
N GLU A 179 -17.18 -79.92 24.67
CA GLU A 179 -16.34 -78.75 24.49
C GLU A 179 -17.20 -77.52 24.79
N LYS A 180 -16.75 -76.69 25.72
CA LYS A 180 -17.36 -75.39 26.02
C LYS A 180 -16.69 -74.35 25.12
N GLU A 181 -17.38 -73.90 24.09
CA GLU A 181 -17.22 -72.53 23.61
C GLU A 181 -18.39 -71.72 24.19
N GLN A 182 -18.13 -71.09 25.33
CA GLN A 182 -19.00 -70.07 25.90
C GLN A 182 -18.53 -68.69 25.41
N GLU A 183 -19.55 -67.91 25.03
CA GLU A 183 -19.63 -66.46 24.87
C GLU A 183 -18.78 -65.69 25.91
N GLU A 184 -18.19 -64.52 25.65
CA GLU A 184 -18.85 -63.28 25.24
C GLU A 184 -17.84 -62.25 24.65
N PRO A 185 -18.35 -61.19 24.00
CA PRO A 185 -17.61 -60.14 23.33
C PRO A 185 -17.22 -58.99 24.27
N GLU A 186 -16.59 -57.97 23.70
CA GLU A 186 -16.19 -56.64 24.23
C GLU A 186 -14.65 -56.48 24.25
N ARG A 187 -14.03 -55.41 23.77
CA ARG A 187 -14.44 -54.15 23.15
C ARG A 187 -13.17 -53.47 22.63
N GLN A 188 -13.34 -52.68 21.58
CA GLN A 188 -12.60 -51.45 21.26
C GLN A 188 -11.12 -51.47 20.82
N SER A 189 -10.99 -51.10 19.54
CA SER A 189 -10.38 -49.84 19.06
C SER A 189 -8.97 -49.88 18.48
N HIS A 190 -8.84 -49.12 17.38
CA HIS A 190 -7.62 -48.60 16.76
C HIS A 190 -6.77 -49.57 15.91
N TYR A 191 -6.32 -49.26 14.69
CA TYR A 191 -6.52 -48.21 13.69
C TYR A 191 -5.79 -48.69 12.41
N MET A 192 -6.28 -48.27 11.22
CA MET A 192 -5.63 -48.15 9.90
C MET A 192 -4.83 -49.33 9.27
N PRO A 193 -5.17 -49.74 8.03
CA PRO A 193 -4.20 -50.30 7.09
C PRO A 193 -3.43 -49.17 6.38
N GLU A 194 -2.10 -49.19 6.46
CA GLU A 194 -1.19 -48.45 5.58
C GLU A 194 -1.21 -49.02 4.16
N GLU A 195 -1.23 -48.15 3.15
CA GLU A 195 -0.93 -48.45 1.75
C GLU A 195 -0.08 -47.31 1.12
N PRO A 196 0.66 -47.60 0.02
CA PRO A 196 2.09 -47.31 -0.16
C PRO A 196 2.46 -45.91 -0.71
N PRO A 197 3.75 -45.53 -0.74
CA PRO A 197 4.16 -44.15 -1.06
C PRO A 197 4.08 -43.85 -2.55
N VAL A 198 3.42 -42.74 -2.90
CA VAL A 198 3.41 -42.17 -4.26
C VAL A 198 4.66 -41.28 -4.44
N PRO A 199 5.40 -41.38 -5.57
CA PRO A 199 6.60 -40.59 -5.83
C PRO A 199 6.31 -39.08 -5.87
N ALA A 200 7.12 -38.30 -5.15
CA ALA A 200 7.07 -36.84 -5.14
C ALA A 200 7.56 -36.28 -6.49
N GLU A 201 6.69 -35.60 -7.22
CA GLU A 201 7.08 -34.64 -8.26
C GLU A 201 7.61 -33.35 -7.59
N PRO A 202 8.68 -32.72 -8.13
CA PRO A 202 9.34 -31.60 -7.47
C PRO A 202 8.51 -30.32 -7.56
N GLU A 203 8.27 -29.69 -6.41
CA GLU A 203 7.77 -28.32 -6.32
C GLU A 203 8.79 -27.34 -6.94
N PRO A 204 8.35 -26.30 -7.67
CA PRO A 204 9.27 -25.25 -8.10
C PRO A 204 9.69 -24.39 -6.91
N GLU A 205 10.94 -24.56 -6.45
CA GLU A 205 11.65 -23.59 -5.62
C GLU A 205 11.78 -22.26 -6.39
N TYR A 206 10.94 -21.29 -6.05
CA TYR A 206 11.19 -19.88 -6.41
C TYR A 206 12.10 -19.29 -5.33
N THR A 207 13.41 -19.33 -5.57
CA THR A 207 14.40 -18.51 -4.88
C THR A 207 14.48 -17.16 -5.59
N PRO A 208 14.19 -16.02 -4.94
CA PRO A 208 14.68 -14.75 -5.45
C PRO A 208 16.18 -14.67 -5.13
N GLU A 209 17.01 -14.73 -6.16
CA GLU A 209 18.39 -14.26 -6.07
C GLU A 209 18.36 -12.78 -5.64
N LEU A 210 18.83 -12.51 -4.42
CA LEU A 210 19.19 -11.17 -3.98
C LEU A 210 20.45 -10.76 -4.73
N GLU A 211 20.29 -10.07 -5.86
CA GLU A 211 21.32 -9.17 -6.34
C GLU A 211 21.57 -8.13 -5.23
N LYS A 212 22.81 -8.10 -4.75
CA LYS A 212 23.30 -7.07 -3.83
C LYS A 212 23.43 -5.78 -4.63
N ASP A 213 22.36 -5.01 -4.68
CA ASP A 213 22.43 -3.59 -5.03
C ASP A 213 22.38 -2.71 -3.79
N ASP A 214 23.33 -1.79 -3.79
CA ASP A 214 23.95 -1.10 -2.67
C ASP A 214 23.14 0.14 -2.26
N PHE A 215 21.98 -0.05 -1.62
CA PHE A 215 21.21 1.07 -1.05
C PHE A 215 20.94 0.89 0.45
N SER A 216 22.02 1.02 1.23
CA SER A 216 21.93 1.38 2.64
C SER A 216 21.55 2.86 2.75
N VAL A 217 20.27 3.15 2.98
CA VAL A 217 19.86 4.48 3.48
C VAL A 217 20.06 4.46 4.99
N ASP A 218 21.14 5.11 5.45
CA ASP A 218 21.40 5.32 6.87
C ASP A 218 20.23 6.09 7.51
N ALA A 219 19.39 5.39 8.26
CA ALA A 219 18.28 5.95 9.03
C ALA A 219 18.73 6.74 10.29
N ALA A 220 20.01 7.15 10.36
CA ALA A 220 20.62 7.80 11.53
C ALA A 220 20.92 9.31 11.35
N VAL A 221 20.45 9.95 10.27
CA VAL A 221 20.62 11.41 10.05
C VAL A 221 19.29 12.16 10.11
N PHE A 222 18.34 11.69 10.94
CA PHE A 222 17.19 12.51 11.31
C PHE A 222 17.56 13.32 12.56
N ASP A 223 18.22 14.45 12.34
CA ASP A 223 18.55 15.42 13.38
C ASP A 223 17.27 15.86 14.11
N SER A 224 17.30 15.72 15.42
CA SER A 224 16.15 15.77 16.32
C SER A 224 16.02 17.13 17.01
N GLN A 225 16.22 18.22 16.26
CA GLN A 225 15.96 19.57 16.76
C GLN A 225 15.22 20.42 15.74
N SER A 226 13.88 20.34 15.80
CA SER A 226 13.01 21.44 15.36
C SER A 226 11.74 21.43 16.22
N PRO A 227 11.34 22.57 16.80
CA PRO A 227 10.30 22.61 17.81
C PRO A 227 8.93 22.33 17.19
N SER A 228 8.12 21.56 17.91
CA SER A 228 6.75 21.16 17.58
C SER A 228 5.89 22.36 17.18
N ARG A 229 5.63 22.52 15.87
CA ARG A 229 4.55 23.39 15.38
C ARG A 229 3.27 22.57 15.31
N ASP A 230 2.40 22.80 16.29
CA ASP A 230 1.06 22.22 16.36
C ASP A 230 0.20 22.77 15.20
N LEU A 231 -0.19 21.91 14.27
CA LEU A 231 -0.96 22.23 13.05
C LEU A 231 -2.46 22.38 13.33
N ARG A 232 -2.83 23.11 14.39
CA ARG A 232 -4.23 23.44 14.68
C ARG A 232 -4.56 24.83 14.16
N TYR A 233 -5.07 24.86 12.93
CA TYR A 233 -5.99 25.87 12.37
C TYR A 233 -5.78 27.32 12.84
N ASP A 234 -4.84 28.03 12.22
CA ASP A 234 -4.89 29.50 12.18
C ASP A 234 -6.00 29.92 11.20
N VAL A 235 -7.20 30.04 11.73
CA VAL A 235 -8.31 30.77 11.12
C VAL A 235 -7.84 32.21 10.92
N LEU A 236 -7.71 32.63 9.66
CA LEU A 236 -7.46 34.01 9.27
C LEU A 236 -8.50 34.93 9.93
N LYS A 237 -8.12 35.61 11.02
CA LYS A 237 -8.86 36.78 11.51
C LYS A 237 -8.51 37.96 10.61
N PHE A 238 -9.40 38.25 9.68
CA PHE A 238 -9.50 39.58 9.11
C PHE A 238 -9.99 40.50 10.23
N ASP A 239 -9.09 41.30 10.80
CA ASP A 239 -9.51 42.42 11.65
C ASP A 239 -10.27 43.41 10.76
N GLU A 240 -11.57 43.49 11.02
CA GLU A 240 -12.43 44.62 10.69
C GLU A 240 -11.79 45.89 11.30
N LEU A 241 -11.26 46.75 10.44
CA LEU A 241 -11.00 48.13 10.83
C LEU A 241 -12.34 48.85 10.90
N ASP A 242 -12.75 49.11 12.14
CA ASP A 242 -13.85 49.99 12.54
C ASP A 242 -13.90 51.28 11.70
N GLU A 243 -14.92 51.39 10.84
CA GLU A 243 -15.61 52.66 10.62
C GLU A 243 -16.43 52.96 11.88
N SER A 244 -15.82 53.61 12.86
CA SER A 244 -16.57 54.32 13.90
C SER A 244 -16.73 55.78 13.47
N GLY A 245 -17.95 56.11 13.07
CA GLY A 245 -18.44 57.48 13.05
C GLY A 245 -18.77 57.99 14.46
N GLU A 246 -19.01 59.30 14.51
CA GLU A 246 -19.38 60.18 15.64
C GLU A 246 -18.17 60.60 16.50
N GLU A 247 -17.82 61.89 16.65
CA GLU A 247 -18.58 63.16 16.66
C GLU A 247 -18.05 64.26 15.73
#